data_AF-A0A9X6QSX8-F1
#
_entry.id   AF-A0A9X6QSX8-F1
#
_cell.length_a   1.000
_cell.length_b   1.000
_cell.length_c   1.000
_cell.angle_alpha   90.00
_cell.angle_beta   90.00
_cell.angle_gamma   90.00
#
_symmetry.space_group_name_H-M   'P 1'
#
loop_
_entity.id
_entity.type
_entity.pdbx_description
1 polymer ?
#
loop_
_entity_poly.entity_id
_entity_poly.type
_entity_poly.pdbx_seq_one_letter_code
_entity_poly.pdbx_strand_id
1 'polypeptide(L)' 'MNYIKLQDVMTTNEASYRWNINESTLRMRIKNSPIIDELKTQGLIKYFLKPGNKRGEYLFTVEAMERLYGKEKRK' A
#
# COMPACT_ATOMS: atom_id res chain seq x y z
N MET A 1 -2.69 -4.29 22.11
CA MET A 1 -3.21 -3.44 21.01
C MET A 1 -1.99 -2.86 20.31
N ASN A 2 -1.70 -3.27 19.06
CA ASN A 2 -0.59 -2.68 18.31
C ASN A 2 -1.05 -1.33 17.76
N TYR A 3 -0.34 -0.27 18.13
CA TYR A 3 -0.61 1.07 17.60
C TYR A 3 0.22 1.26 16.33
N ILE A 4 -0.46 1.47 15.20
CA ILE A 4 0.17 1.90 13.95
C ILE A 4 0.60 3.35 14.13
N LYS A 5 1.86 3.65 13.83
CA LYS A 5 2.35 5.04 13.80
C LYS A 5 2.30 5.57 12.37
N LEU A 6 2.21 6.88 12.19
CA LEU A 6 2.10 7.47 10.86
C LEU A 6 3.29 7.15 9.96
N GLN A 7 4.50 6.99 10.51
CA GLN A 7 5.68 6.53 9.75
C GLN A 7 5.57 5.11 9.19
N ASP A 8 4.64 4.32 9.71
CA ASP A 8 4.37 2.97 9.23
C ASP A 8 3.32 2.96 8.11
N VAL A 9 2.81 4.14 7.73
CA VAL A 9 1.83 4.33 6.65
C VAL A 9 2.45 5.15 5.54
N MET A 10 2.24 4.71 4.30
CA MET A 10 2.89 5.28 3.12
C MET A 10 1.91 5.40 1.96
N THR A 11 2.15 6.39 1.11
CA THR A 11 1.43 6.51 -0.17
C THR A 11 1.92 5.48 -1.18
N THR A 12 1.24 5.36 -2.33
CA THR A 12 1.71 4.50 -3.44
C THR A 12 3.13 4.87 -3.87
N ASN A 13 3.46 6.16 -3.93
CA ASN A 13 4.78 6.65 -4.31
C ASN A 13 5.85 6.23 -3.28
N GLU A 14 5.61 6.52 -2.00
CA GLU A 14 6.55 6.18 -0.93
C GLU A 14 6.76 4.67 -0.81
N ALA A 15 5.70 3.87 -0.93
CA ALA A 15 5.79 2.41 -0.93
C ALA A 15 6.68 1.89 -2.07
N SER A 16 6.48 2.44 -3.27
CA SER A 16 7.23 2.05 -4.46
C SER A 16 8.72 2.39 -4.31
N TYR A 17 9.01 3.58 -3.77
CA TYR A 17 10.37 4.01 -3.47
C TYR A 17 11.06 3.10 -2.45
N ARG A 18 10.39 2.84 -1.32
CA ARG A 18 10.91 2.01 -0.21
C ARG A 18 11.20 0.56 -0.62
N TRP A 19 10.32 -0.05 -1.43
CA TRP A 19 10.52 -1.41 -1.94
C TRP A 19 11.32 -1.49 -3.24
N ASN A 20 11.79 -0.36 -3.78
CA ASN A 20 12.53 -0.28 -5.03
C ASN A 20 11.78 -0.97 -6.19
N ILE A 21 10.48 -0.69 -6.30
CA ILE A 21 9.59 -1.18 -7.37
C ILE A 21 9.01 0.01 -8.15
N ASN A 22 8.64 -0.22 -9.40
CA ASN A 22 7.95 0.80 -10.18
C ASN A 22 6.53 1.02 -9.65
N GLU A 23 6.11 2.28 -9.56
CA GLU A 23 4.76 2.63 -9.08
C GLU A 23 3.65 2.01 -9.95
N SER A 24 3.87 1.92 -11.26
CA SER A 24 2.96 1.23 -12.19
C SER A 24 2.81 -0.27 -11.87
N THR A 25 3.89 -0.94 -11.46
CA THR A 25 3.87 -2.34 -11.03
C THR A 25 3.06 -2.50 -9.76
N LEU A 26 3.22 -1.61 -8.78
CA LEU A 26 2.40 -1.62 -7.56
C LEU A 26 0.92 -1.41 -7.90
N ARG A 27 0.60 -0.42 -8.74
CA ARG A 27 -0.78 -0.15 -9.20
C ARG A 27 -1.40 -1.32 -9.96
N MET A 28 -0.63 -2.04 -10.76
CA MET A 28 -1.10 -3.24 -11.46
C MET A 28 -1.40 -4.37 -10.47
N ARG A 29 -0.53 -4.57 -9.47
CA ARG A 29 -0.74 -5.60 -8.45
C ARG A 29 -1.98 -5.34 -7.60
N ILE A 30 -2.24 -4.08 -7.25
CA ILE A 30 -3.47 -3.68 -6.53
C ILE A 30 -4.73 -4.09 -7.29
N LYS A 31 -4.72 -3.96 -8.63
CA LYS A 31 -5.89 -4.27 -9.46
C LYS A 31 -6.14 -5.76 -9.63
N ASN A 32 -5.07 -6.56 -9.64
CA ASN A 32 -5.13 -7.95 -10.09
C ASN A 32 -4.95 -8.99 -8.97
N SER A 33 -4.64 -8.57 -7.75
CA SER A 33 -4.28 -9.50 -6.68
C SER A 33 -5.41 -9.67 -5.65
N PRO A 34 -5.88 -10.89 -5.39
CA PRO A 34 -6.98 -11.15 -4.45
C PRO A 34 -6.63 -10.82 -2.99
N ILE A 35 -5.33 -10.83 -2.64
CA ILE A 35 -4.85 -10.44 -1.31
C ILE A 35 -5.21 -8.99 -0.95
N ILE A 36 -5.46 -8.14 -1.94
CA ILE A 36 -5.73 -6.71 -1.71
C ILE A 36 -7.03 -6.50 -0.92
N ASP A 37 -8.06 -7.30 -1.18
CA ASP A 37 -9.33 -7.18 -0.47
C ASP A 37 -9.24 -7.73 0.95
N GLU A 38 -8.42 -8.76 1.17
CA GLU A 38 -8.04 -9.23 2.51
C GLU A 38 -7.33 -8.10 3.30
N LEU A 39 -6.33 -7.47 2.70
CA LEU A 39 -5.55 -6.40 3.34
C LEU A 39 -6.40 -5.16 3.63
N LYS A 40 -7.38 -4.83 2.78
CA LYS A 40 -8.36 -3.76 3.06
C LYS A 40 -9.24 -4.12 4.27
N THR A 41 -9.73 -5.36 4.31
CA THR A 41 -10.60 -5.85 5.40
C THR A 41 -9.87 -5.83 6.74
N GLN A 42 -8.57 -6.13 6.73
CA GLN A 42 -7.70 -6.06 7.91
C GLN A 42 -7.25 -4.64 8.27
N GLY A 43 -7.62 -3.62 7.48
CA GLY A 43 -7.22 -2.23 7.72
C GLY A 43 -5.77 -1.91 7.37
N LEU A 44 -5.08 -2.80 6.65
CA LEU A 44 -3.68 -2.64 6.26
C LEU A 44 -3.49 -1.83 4.97
N ILE A 45 -4.54 -1.73 4.14
CA ILE A 45 -4.61 -0.89 2.95
C ILE A 45 -5.88 -0.04 2.99
N LYS A 46 -5.79 1.22 2.58
CA LYS A 46 -6.94 2.09 2.38
C LYS A 46 -6.86 2.77 1.01
N TYR A 47 -7.99 2.87 0.33
CA TYR A 47 -8.13 3.72 -0.85
C TYR A 47 -8.97 4.94 -0.50
N PHE A 48 -8.51 6.13 -0.90
CA PHE A 48 -9.29 7.35 -0.77
C PHE A 48 -9.48 7.99 -2.14
N LEU A 49 -10.73 8.06 -2.58
CA LEU A 49 -11.14 8.80 -3.77
C LEU A 49 -11.86 10.08 -3.33
N LYS A 50 -11.24 11.24 -3.60
CA LYS A 50 -11.91 12.52 -3.40
C LYS A 50 -13.10 12.64 -4.37
N PRO A 51 -14.29 13.10 -3.92
CA PRO A 51 -15.42 13.35 -4.80
C PRO A 51 -15.02 14.25 -5.99
N GLY A 52 -15.41 13.85 -7.20
CA GLY A 52 -15.08 14.55 -8.44
C GLY A 52 -13.72 14.18 -9.07
N ASN A 53 -12.84 13.47 -8.36
CA ASN A 53 -11.60 13.00 -8.95
C ASN A 53 -11.81 11.71 -9.76
N LYS A 54 -11.01 11.56 -10.84
CA LYS A 54 -10.95 10.31 -11.62
C LYS A 54 -10.03 9.25 -11.00
N ARG A 55 -9.12 9.66 -10.11
CA ARG A 55 -8.14 8.79 -9.45
C ARG A 55 -7.99 9.18 -7.99
N GLY A 56 -7.93 8.18 -7.13
CA GLY A 56 -7.67 8.32 -5.70
C GLY A 56 -6.24 7.90 -5.34
N GLU A 57 -5.94 7.99 -4.05
CA GLU A 57 -4.66 7.59 -3.48
C GLU A 57 -4.84 6.31 -2.67
N TYR A 58 -3.84 5.42 -2.74
CA TYR A 58 -3.76 4.29 -1.83
C TYR A 58 -2.79 4.61 -0.70
N LEU A 59 -3.17 4.20 0.50
CA LEU A 59 -2.33 4.17 1.67
C LEU A 59 -2.06 2.72 2.03
N PHE A 60 -0.80 2.42 2.31
CA PHE A 60 -0.32 1.10 2.69
C PHE A 60 0.33 1.21 4.06
N THR A 61 0.12 0.20 4.88
CA THR A 61 1.01 -0.03 6.03
C THR A 61 2.30 -0.69 5.57
N VAL A 62 3.37 -0.60 6.37
CA VAL A 62 4.59 -1.41 6.21
C VAL A 62 4.21 -2.89 6.12
N GLU A 63 3.34 -3.36 7.02
CA GLU A 63 2.88 -4.74 7.03
C GLU A 63 2.19 -5.16 5.72
N ALA A 64 1.35 -4.31 5.13
CA ALA A 64 0.76 -4.58 3.82
C ALA A 64 1.85 -4.78 2.75
N MET A 65 2.85 -3.91 2.72
CA MET A 65 3.95 -4.01 1.76
C MET A 65 4.82 -5.25 2.01
N GLU A 66 5.03 -5.63 3.27
CA GLU A 66 5.73 -6.88 3.61
C GLU A 66 4.98 -8.12 3.14
N ARG A 67 3.65 -8.14 3.26
CA ARG A 67 2.82 -9.24 2.76
C ARG A 67 2.79 -9.30 1.23
N LEU A 68 2.86 -8.15 0.57
CA LEU A 68 2.90 -8.10 -0.90
C LEU A 68 4.28 -8.48 -1.44
N TYR A 69 5.35 -7.84 -0.98
CA TYR A 69 6.66 -7.90 -1.63
C TYR A 69 7.78 -8.48 -0.74
N GLY A 70 7.44 -8.98 0.45
CA GLY A 70 8.40 -9.42 1.45
C GLY A 70 8.97 -8.26 2.25
N LYS A 71 9.82 -8.57 3.24
CA LYS A 71 10.45 -7.57 4.12
C LYS A 71 11.14 -6.47 3.32
N GLU A 72 11.00 -5.24 3.80
CA GLU A 72 11.66 -4.08 3.21
C GLU A 72 13.17 -4.34 3.14
N LYS A 73 13.73 -4.24 1.93
CA LYS A 73 15.17 -4.29 1.76
C LYS A 73 15.70 -2.94 2.21
N ARG A 74 16.08 -2.83 3.49
CA ARG A 74 16.81 -1.66 4.00
C ARG A 74 18.01 -1.44 3.08
N LYS A 75 18.02 -0.30 2.38
CA LYS A 75 19.23 0.22 1.74
C LYS A 75 20.15 0.76 2.83
#